data_AF-A0A160DSN0-F1
#
_entry.id   AF-A0A160DSN0-F1
#
_cell.length_a   1.000
_cell.length_b   1.000
_cell.length_c   1.000
_cell.angle_alpha   90.00
_cell.angle_beta   90.00
_cell.angle_gamma   90.00
#
_symmetry.space_group_name_H-M   'P 1'
#
loop_
_entity.id
_entity.type
_entity.pdbx_description
1 polymer ?
#
loop_
_entity_poly.entity_id
_entity_poly.type
_entity_poly.pdbx_seq_one_letter_code
_entity_poly.pdbx_strand_id
1 'polypeptide(L)'
;MIPSDVFYRAFDDGLASAGPLPGLQRRRGKASRYVLATPAGPIDFWFKVNPKASAIPHQPGEFWPVIETAGLRRDAQDDGTISWYQYADAPMIEAFREQQERVHANVAAQTVFEHAIWRDQRDISLRTMRGFVDLGFRPAWPHTALYYLDDGDAAAWGAVIGRQLPAWIARFCAQPETLEGHMWRLHWSAPPA
;
A
#
# COMPACT_ATOMS: atom_id res chain seq x y z
N MET A 1 -2.27 4.46 -20.10
CA MET A 1 -3.04 4.99 -18.96
C MET A 1 -4.05 3.94 -18.56
N ILE A 2 -4.07 3.53 -17.29
CA ILE A 2 -5.15 2.68 -16.79
C ILE A 2 -6.07 3.50 -15.87
N PRO A 3 -7.39 3.52 -16.12
CA PRO A 3 -8.37 4.06 -15.20
C PRO A 3 -8.32 3.37 -13.83
N SER A 4 -8.74 4.07 -12.77
CA SER A 4 -8.80 3.52 -11.41
C SER A 4 -9.58 2.20 -11.30
N ASP A 5 -10.66 2.02 -12.07
CA ASP A 5 -11.41 0.77 -12.12
C ASP A 5 -10.66 -0.39 -12.77
N VAL A 6 -9.76 -0.10 -13.71
CA VAL A 6 -8.86 -1.11 -14.29
C VAL A 6 -7.79 -1.48 -13.27
N PHE A 7 -7.21 -0.50 -12.57
CA PHE A 7 -6.29 -0.76 -11.45
C PHE A 7 -6.94 -1.67 -10.41
N TYR A 8 -8.14 -1.32 -9.92
CA TYR A 8 -8.80 -2.06 -8.86
C TYR A 8 -9.12 -3.50 -9.26
N ARG A 9 -9.58 -3.72 -10.49
CA ARG A 9 -9.84 -5.06 -11.00
C ARG A 9 -8.58 -5.90 -11.09
N ALA A 10 -7.53 -5.37 -11.71
CA ALA A 10 -6.26 -6.08 -11.86
C ALA A 10 -5.62 -6.38 -10.50
N PHE A 11 -5.69 -5.43 -9.56
CA PHE A 11 -5.28 -5.63 -8.18
C PHE A 11 -6.06 -6.77 -7.51
N ASP A 12 -7.39 -6.78 -7.65
CA ASP A 12 -8.25 -7.82 -7.06
C ASP A 12 -7.92 -9.20 -7.65
N ASP A 13 -7.67 -9.29 -8.96
CA ASP A 13 -7.25 -10.53 -9.63
C ASP A 13 -5.89 -11.02 -9.10
N GLY A 14 -4.93 -10.10 -8.95
CA GLY A 14 -3.64 -10.36 -8.34
C GLY A 14 -3.77 -10.87 -6.90
N LEU A 15 -4.59 -10.21 -6.10
CA LEU A 15 -4.86 -10.59 -4.71
C LEU A 15 -5.47 -11.99 -4.62
N ALA A 16 -6.47 -12.28 -5.46
CA ALA A 16 -7.12 -13.58 -5.52
C ALA A 16 -6.15 -14.70 -5.93
N SER A 17 -5.19 -14.41 -6.81
CA SER A 17 -4.18 -15.38 -7.28
C SER A 17 -3.22 -15.84 -6.17
N ALA A 18 -3.04 -15.04 -5.11
CA ALA A 18 -2.18 -15.40 -3.98
C ALA A 18 -2.81 -16.46 -3.05
N GLY A 19 -4.10 -16.76 -3.25
CA GLY A 19 -4.85 -17.73 -2.47
C GLY A 19 -5.88 -17.07 -1.53
N PRO A 20 -6.91 -17.82 -1.12
CA PRO A 20 -7.96 -17.27 -0.27
C PRO A 20 -7.44 -17.02 1.14
N LEU A 21 -7.69 -15.82 1.66
CA LEU A 21 -7.57 -15.55 3.08
C LEU A 21 -8.94 -15.76 3.75
N PRO A 22 -9.08 -16.72 4.68
CA PRO A 22 -10.35 -16.96 5.36
C PRO A 22 -10.89 -15.71 6.06
N GLY A 23 -12.18 -15.43 5.88
CA GLY A 23 -12.85 -14.27 6.50
C GLY A 23 -12.63 -12.94 5.80
N LEU A 24 -11.78 -12.88 4.78
CA LEU A 24 -11.58 -11.68 3.97
C LEU A 24 -12.77 -11.43 3.06
N GLN A 25 -13.42 -10.28 3.21
CA GLN A 25 -14.60 -9.94 2.42
C GLN A 25 -14.41 -8.64 1.67
N ARG A 26 -14.49 -8.69 0.34
CA ARG A 26 -14.54 -7.48 -0.48
C ARG A 26 -15.90 -6.81 -0.33
N ARG A 27 -15.90 -5.52 0.03
CA ARG A 27 -17.11 -4.68 0.04
C ARG A 27 -17.54 -4.34 -1.39
N ARG A 28 -18.83 -4.11 -1.57
CA ARG A 28 -19.36 -3.57 -2.83
C ARG A 28 -18.90 -2.12 -2.99
N GLY A 29 -18.46 -1.76 -4.19
CA GLY A 29 -17.97 -0.42 -4.48
C GLY A 29 -16.91 -0.43 -5.59
N LYS A 30 -16.61 0.77 -6.12
CA LYS A 30 -15.61 0.97 -7.17
C LYS A 30 -14.20 0.70 -6.66
N ALA A 31 -13.86 1.23 -5.48
CA ALA A 31 -12.57 0.97 -4.86
C ALA A 31 -12.53 -0.44 -4.25
N SER A 32 -11.37 -1.09 -4.37
CA SER A 32 -11.08 -2.36 -3.72
C SER A 32 -10.94 -2.14 -2.22
N ARG A 33 -12.07 -2.25 -1.52
CA ARG A 33 -12.18 -2.16 -0.07
C ARG A 33 -12.59 -3.50 0.48
N TYR A 34 -11.97 -3.87 1.57
CA TYR A 34 -12.05 -5.19 2.15
C TYR A 34 -12.20 -5.07 3.66
N VAL A 35 -12.96 -5.99 4.24
CA VAL A 35 -13.10 -6.10 5.68
C VAL A 35 -12.70 -7.49 6.12
N LEU A 36 -12.08 -7.56 7.29
CA LEU A 36 -11.70 -8.80 7.92
C LEU A 36 -12.05 -8.71 9.40
N ALA A 37 -12.85 -9.67 9.89
CA ALA A 37 -13.02 -9.85 11.31
C ALA A 37 -11.79 -10.57 11.87
N THR A 38 -11.13 -9.96 12.85
CA THR A 38 -10.01 -10.57 13.58
C THR A 38 -10.39 -10.72 15.06
N PRO A 39 -9.69 -11.58 15.83
CA PRO A 39 -9.86 -11.64 17.28
C PRO A 39 -9.63 -10.30 17.99
N ALA A 40 -8.79 -9.42 17.43
CA ALA A 40 -8.52 -8.08 17.96
C ALA A 40 -9.55 -7.02 17.54
N GLY A 41 -10.54 -7.40 16.73
CA GLY A 41 -11.56 -6.51 16.18
C GLY A 41 -11.59 -6.50 14.65
N PRO A 42 -12.60 -5.87 14.04
CA PRO A 42 -12.66 -5.74 12.59
C PRO A 42 -11.60 -4.76 12.10
N ILE A 43 -10.90 -5.15 11.04
CA ILE A 43 -10.05 -4.25 10.24
C ILE A 43 -10.71 -3.98 8.90
N ASP A 44 -10.63 -2.74 8.46
CA ASP A 44 -10.95 -2.32 7.12
C ASP A 44 -9.66 -1.99 6.39
N PHE A 45 -9.49 -2.50 5.17
CA PHE A 45 -8.36 -2.12 4.35
C PHE A 45 -8.79 -1.85 2.92
N TRP A 46 -8.20 -0.82 2.33
CA TRP A 46 -8.38 -0.49 0.93
C TRP A 46 -7.16 0.20 0.36
N PHE A 47 -7.15 0.30 -0.96
CA PHE A 47 -6.10 1.00 -1.69
C PHE A 47 -6.65 2.29 -2.25
N LYS A 48 -6.11 3.42 -1.81
CA LYS A 48 -6.54 4.73 -2.32
C LYS A 48 -5.63 5.11 -3.48
N VAL A 49 -6.20 5.11 -4.69
CA VAL A 49 -5.52 5.57 -5.90
C VAL A 49 -5.54 7.09 -5.94
N ASN A 50 -4.43 7.72 -6.35
CA ASN A 50 -4.38 9.14 -6.69
C ASN A 50 -4.92 9.33 -8.11
N PRO A 51 -6.14 9.85 -8.32
CA PRO A 51 -6.71 9.99 -9.64
C PRO A 51 -5.96 11.01 -10.49
N LYS A 52 -5.25 11.98 -9.88
CA LYS A 52 -4.49 12.99 -10.62
C LYS A 52 -3.23 12.39 -11.22
N ALA A 53 -2.43 11.67 -10.42
CA ALA A 53 -1.23 10.98 -10.93
C ALA A 53 -1.59 9.93 -11.99
N SER A 54 -2.67 9.18 -11.75
CA SER A 54 -3.11 8.10 -12.64
C SER A 54 -3.71 8.57 -13.97
N ALA A 55 -3.99 9.87 -14.13
CA ALA A 55 -4.59 10.44 -15.33
C ALA A 55 -3.55 11.02 -16.31
N ILE A 56 -2.27 11.09 -15.94
CA ILE A 56 -1.26 11.72 -16.79
C ILE A 56 -0.60 10.66 -17.69
N PRO A 57 -0.60 10.84 -19.03
CA PRO A 57 0.07 9.91 -19.94
C PRO A 57 1.53 9.69 -19.58
N HIS A 58 2.01 8.46 -19.74
CA HIS A 58 3.40 8.04 -19.48
C HIS A 58 3.90 8.21 -18.04
N GLN A 59 3.10 8.79 -17.14
CA GLN A 59 3.42 8.86 -15.73
C GLN A 59 2.94 7.59 -15.01
N PRO A 60 3.67 7.16 -13.97
CA PRO A 60 3.16 6.15 -13.07
C PRO A 60 1.95 6.71 -12.31
N GLY A 61 0.92 5.88 -12.16
CA GLY A 61 -0.10 6.11 -11.15
C GLY A 61 0.47 5.92 -9.74
N GLU A 62 -0.22 6.48 -8.76
CA GLU A 62 0.12 6.36 -7.35
C GLU A 62 -1.06 5.76 -6.58
N PHE A 63 -0.75 4.97 -5.56
CA PHE A 63 -1.72 4.50 -4.59
C PHE A 63 -1.06 4.27 -3.23
N TRP A 64 -1.86 4.12 -2.19
CA TRP A 64 -1.36 3.74 -0.86
C TRP A 64 -2.33 2.79 -0.17
N PRO A 65 -1.81 1.86 0.66
CA PRO A 65 -2.64 1.11 1.59
C PRO A 65 -3.25 2.07 2.61
N VAL A 66 -4.51 1.86 2.92
CA VAL A 66 -5.20 2.47 4.05
C VAL A 66 -5.79 1.34 4.86
N ILE A 67 -5.44 1.28 6.14
CA ILE A 67 -5.90 0.25 7.07
C ILE A 67 -6.41 0.97 8.30
N GLU A 68 -7.62 0.64 8.71
CA GLU A 68 -8.29 1.28 9.82
C GLU A 68 -8.99 0.25 10.72
N THR A 69 -9.08 0.56 12.00
CA THR A 69 -9.86 -0.19 12.99
C THR A 69 -10.73 0.75 13.82
N ALA A 70 -11.95 0.31 14.11
CA ALA A 70 -12.83 1.03 15.03
C ALA A 70 -12.64 0.60 16.49
N GLY A 71 -11.99 -0.55 16.75
CA GLY A 71 -12.04 -1.23 18.05
C GLY A 71 -10.88 -0.95 19.00
N LEU A 72 -9.83 -0.26 18.55
CA LEU A 72 -8.54 -0.18 19.26
C LEU A 72 -8.08 1.25 19.58
N ARG A 73 -8.99 2.22 19.52
CA ARG A 73 -8.65 3.64 19.70
C ARG A 73 -8.15 3.90 21.11
N ARG A 74 -6.98 4.55 21.21
CA ARG A 74 -6.37 4.97 22.47
C ARG A 74 -7.15 6.09 23.16
N ASP A 75 -7.57 7.09 22.40
CA ASP A 75 -8.31 8.26 22.87
C ASP A 75 -9.26 8.79 21.78
N ALA A 76 -9.84 9.98 21.99
CA ALA A 76 -10.81 10.57 21.07
C ALA A 76 -10.17 11.11 19.77
N GLN A 77 -8.85 11.30 19.76
CA GLN A 77 -8.08 11.83 18.64
C GLN A 77 -7.50 10.71 17.77
N ASP A 78 -7.36 9.50 18.30
CA ASP A 78 -6.97 8.30 17.55
C ASP A 78 -8.02 7.95 16.48
N ASP A 79 -7.65 8.16 15.22
CA ASP A 79 -8.51 7.90 14.06
C ASP A 79 -8.65 6.41 13.73
N GLY A 80 -7.84 5.55 14.38
CA GLY A 80 -7.82 4.12 14.15
C GLY A 80 -6.91 3.68 13.01
N THR A 81 -6.06 4.56 12.47
CA THR A 81 -5.11 4.23 11.40
C THR A 81 -4.14 3.14 11.87
N ILE A 82 -3.89 2.18 10.99
CA ILE A 82 -2.84 1.18 11.14
C ILE A 82 -1.91 1.30 9.94
N SER A 83 -0.62 1.45 10.18
CA SER A 83 0.40 1.38 9.14
C SER A 83 0.68 -0.06 8.78
N TRP A 84 0.67 -0.39 7.49
CA TRP A 84 1.13 -1.71 7.02
C TRP A 84 2.52 -2.05 7.58
N TYR A 85 3.38 -1.04 7.69
CA TYR A 85 4.76 -1.21 8.08
C TYR A 85 4.95 -1.46 9.59
N GLN A 86 3.92 -1.31 10.43
CA GLN A 86 3.97 -1.73 11.85
C GLN A 86 4.14 -3.24 12.01
N TYR A 87 3.57 -4.01 11.07
CA TYR A 87 3.49 -5.48 11.15
C TYR A 87 4.18 -6.18 9.99
N ALA A 88 4.83 -5.41 9.11
CA ALA A 88 5.69 -5.93 8.06
C ALA A 88 7.05 -6.32 8.63
N ASP A 89 7.51 -7.54 8.35
CA ASP A 89 8.87 -7.96 8.63
C ASP A 89 9.84 -7.55 7.51
N ALA A 90 11.14 -7.79 7.71
CA ALA A 90 12.14 -7.43 6.70
C ALA A 90 11.86 -8.06 5.31
N PRO A 91 11.49 -9.35 5.18
CA PRO A 91 11.06 -9.92 3.90
C PRO A 91 9.86 -9.22 3.26
N MET A 92 8.85 -8.83 4.02
CA MET A 92 7.68 -8.10 3.51
C MET A 92 8.06 -6.72 2.96
N ILE A 93 8.92 -6.00 3.69
CA ILE A 93 9.45 -4.70 3.28
C ILE A 93 10.30 -4.83 2.02
N GLU A 94 11.13 -5.86 1.93
CA GLU A 94 11.97 -6.10 0.76
C GLU A 94 11.12 -6.43 -0.48
N ALA A 95 10.08 -7.25 -0.34
CA ALA A 95 9.17 -7.52 -1.45
C ALA A 95 8.43 -6.25 -1.94
N PHE A 96 8.12 -5.30 -1.07
CA PHE A 96 7.59 -4.00 -1.48
C PHE A 96 8.65 -3.16 -2.22
N ARG A 97 9.91 -3.20 -1.76
CA ARG A 97 11.04 -2.54 -2.43
C ARG A 97 11.27 -3.11 -3.82
N GLU A 98 11.39 -4.43 -3.95
CA GLU A 98 11.57 -5.13 -5.22
C GLU A 98 10.45 -4.80 -6.22
N GLN A 99 9.21 -4.80 -5.75
CA GLN A 99 8.06 -4.47 -6.59
C GLN A 99 8.08 -2.98 -7.01
N GLN A 100 8.46 -2.06 -6.13
CA GLN A 100 8.66 -0.64 -6.48
C GLN A 100 9.78 -0.44 -7.51
N GLU A 101 10.90 -1.16 -7.36
CA GLU A 101 12.02 -1.15 -8.32
C GLU A 101 11.60 -1.68 -9.69
N ARG A 102 10.78 -2.74 -9.71
CA ARG A 102 10.23 -3.27 -10.95
C ARG A 102 9.34 -2.25 -11.67
N VAL A 103 8.48 -1.54 -10.95
CA VAL A 103 7.65 -0.47 -11.52
C VAL A 103 8.53 0.69 -12.01
N HIS A 104 9.56 1.08 -11.24
CA HIS A 104 10.54 2.09 -11.65
C HIS A 104 11.21 1.73 -12.98
N ALA A 105 11.67 0.48 -13.11
CA ALA A 105 12.26 -0.04 -14.34
C ALA A 105 11.28 -0.02 -15.51
N ASN A 106 10.02 -0.41 -15.30
CA ASN A 106 8.96 -0.34 -16.31
C ASN A 106 8.73 1.09 -16.81
N VAL A 107 8.70 2.08 -15.90
CA VAL A 107 8.55 3.49 -16.25
C VAL A 107 9.79 4.00 -17.02
N ALA A 108 10.98 3.57 -16.63
CA ALA A 108 12.24 3.93 -17.28
C ALA A 108 12.36 3.35 -18.70
N ALA A 109 11.78 2.18 -18.95
CA ALA A 109 11.77 1.50 -20.24
C ALA A 109 10.89 2.19 -21.31
N GLN A 110 10.07 3.18 -20.93
CA GLN A 110 9.31 3.97 -21.90
C GLN A 110 10.26 4.82 -22.76
N THR A 111 10.24 4.60 -24.08
CA THR A 111 11.13 5.28 -25.06
C THR A 111 10.39 6.08 -26.12
N VAL A 112 9.09 5.85 -26.30
CA VAL A 112 8.26 6.50 -27.32
C VAL A 112 7.29 7.46 -26.63
N PHE A 113 7.31 8.72 -27.08
CA PHE A 113 6.50 9.80 -26.52
C PHE A 113 5.96 10.67 -27.65
N GLU A 114 4.67 11.04 -27.64
CA GLU A 114 4.12 11.91 -28.69
C GLU A 114 4.63 13.35 -28.54
N HIS A 115 4.94 13.78 -27.32
CA HIS A 115 5.41 15.13 -27.01
C HIS A 115 6.60 15.09 -26.04
N ALA A 116 7.58 15.98 -26.25
CA ALA A 116 8.78 16.08 -25.39
C ALA A 116 8.44 16.31 -23.90
N ILE A 117 7.35 17.06 -23.63
CA ILE A 117 6.88 17.31 -22.26
C ILE A 117 6.53 16.03 -21.50
N TRP A 118 6.07 14.97 -22.18
CA TRP A 118 5.75 13.69 -21.54
C TRP A 118 7.01 12.94 -21.10
N ARG A 119 8.07 13.01 -21.89
CA ARG A 119 9.39 12.49 -21.50
C ARG A 119 9.93 13.25 -20.29
N ASP A 120 9.87 14.59 -20.31
CA ASP A 120 10.39 15.43 -19.24
C ASP A 120 9.64 15.16 -17.91
N GLN A 121 8.31 15.00 -17.99
CA GLN A 121 7.48 14.63 -16.84
C GLN A 121 7.74 13.21 -16.32
N ARG A 122 7.94 12.25 -17.23
CA ARG A 122 8.36 10.89 -16.88
C ARG A 122 9.70 10.93 -16.13
N ASP A 123 10.67 11.70 -16.61
CA ASP A 123 12.00 11.82 -15.99
C ASP A 123 11.94 12.47 -14.60
N ILE A 124 11.04 13.45 -14.39
CA ILE A 124 10.73 13.99 -13.05
C ILE A 124 10.16 12.89 -12.15
N SER A 125 9.18 12.13 -12.65
CA SER A 125 8.53 11.05 -11.88
C SER A 125 9.54 9.98 -11.47
N LEU A 126 10.47 9.58 -12.35
CA LEU A 126 11.53 8.63 -12.03
C LEU A 126 12.43 9.09 -10.88
N ARG A 127 12.74 10.39 -10.79
CA ARG A 127 13.52 10.94 -9.68
C ARG A 127 12.72 10.91 -8.38
N THR A 128 11.44 11.28 -8.41
CA THR A 128 10.56 11.23 -7.25
C THR A 128 10.39 9.81 -6.72
N MET A 129 10.11 8.84 -7.61
CA MET A 129 10.00 7.43 -7.27
C MET A 129 11.28 6.91 -6.60
N ARG A 130 12.46 7.23 -7.15
CA ARG A 130 13.75 6.85 -6.56
C ARG A 130 13.88 7.39 -5.13
N GLY A 131 13.53 8.65 -4.91
CA GLY A 131 13.52 9.24 -3.58
C GLY A 131 12.66 8.48 -2.56
N PHE A 132 11.47 8.01 -2.96
CA PHE A 132 10.62 7.19 -2.08
C PHE A 132 11.19 5.80 -1.80
N VAL A 133 11.81 5.16 -2.79
CA VAL A 133 12.49 3.87 -2.59
C VAL A 133 13.65 4.00 -1.62
N ASP A 134 14.41 5.09 -1.72
CA ASP A 134 15.58 5.36 -0.89
C ASP A 134 15.19 5.76 0.54
N LEU A 135 14.13 6.55 0.71
CA LEU A 135 13.57 6.90 2.03
C LEU A 135 13.11 5.66 2.81
N GLY A 136 12.62 4.66 2.08
CA GLY A 136 12.18 3.37 2.59
C GLY A 136 10.78 3.40 3.20
N PHE A 137 10.36 2.24 3.66
CA PHE A 137 9.02 1.97 4.19
C PHE A 137 9.06 1.91 5.71
N ARG A 138 8.31 2.78 6.39
CA ARG A 138 8.41 2.98 7.84
C ARG A 138 7.03 3.09 8.49
N PRO A 139 6.85 2.57 9.72
CA PRO A 139 5.59 2.71 10.45
C PRO A 139 5.04 4.14 10.47
N ALA A 140 5.88 5.13 10.77
CA ALA A 140 5.52 6.54 10.84
C ALA A 140 5.01 7.16 9.52
N TRP A 141 5.18 6.47 8.39
CA TRP A 141 4.72 6.91 7.07
C TRP A 141 3.72 5.89 6.50
N PRO A 142 2.51 5.77 7.08
CA PRO A 142 1.52 4.77 6.67
C PRO A 142 1.05 4.95 5.23
N HIS A 143 1.20 6.16 4.68
CA HIS A 143 0.75 6.53 3.35
C HIS A 143 1.91 6.82 2.39
N THR A 144 3.07 6.18 2.58
CA THR A 144 4.13 6.18 1.55
C THR A 144 3.54 5.70 0.23
N ALA A 145 3.62 6.54 -0.80
CA ALA A 145 3.07 6.23 -2.11
C ALA A 145 3.77 5.04 -2.75
N LEU A 146 2.96 4.10 -3.25
CA LEU A 146 3.34 3.01 -4.13
C LEU A 146 2.92 3.36 -5.55
N TYR A 147 3.66 2.88 -6.53
CA TYR A 147 3.48 3.27 -7.92
C TYR A 147 3.07 2.09 -8.78
N TYR A 148 2.42 2.37 -9.92
CA TYR A 148 2.10 1.37 -10.94
C TYR A 148 2.06 2.07 -12.31
N LEU A 149 2.45 1.37 -13.38
CA LEU A 149 2.33 1.91 -14.74
C LEU A 149 1.09 1.36 -15.46
N ASP A 150 0.81 0.08 -15.25
CA ASP A 150 -0.22 -0.68 -15.97
C ASP A 150 -0.95 -1.69 -15.07
N ASP A 151 -1.82 -2.49 -15.68
CA ASP A 151 -2.61 -3.51 -15.02
C ASP A 151 -1.75 -4.69 -14.54
N GLY A 152 -0.67 -5.01 -15.25
CA GLY A 152 0.35 -5.97 -14.80
C GLY A 152 0.99 -5.55 -13.48
N ASP A 153 1.31 -4.27 -13.33
CA ASP A 153 1.81 -3.70 -12.08
C ASP A 153 0.77 -3.75 -10.95
N ALA A 154 -0.48 -3.41 -11.26
CA ALA A 154 -1.58 -3.50 -10.30
C ALA A 154 -1.80 -4.95 -9.81
N ALA A 155 -1.80 -5.92 -10.73
CA ALA A 155 -1.93 -7.34 -10.40
C ALA A 155 -0.73 -7.86 -9.58
N ALA A 156 0.49 -7.45 -9.93
CA ALA A 156 1.67 -7.81 -9.16
C ALA A 156 1.61 -7.28 -7.72
N TRP A 157 1.14 -6.04 -7.52
CA TRP A 157 0.89 -5.49 -6.19
C TRP A 157 -0.14 -6.30 -5.40
N GLY A 158 -1.27 -6.63 -6.04
CA GLY A 158 -2.29 -7.50 -5.45
C GLY A 158 -1.70 -8.82 -4.98
N ALA A 159 -0.88 -9.46 -5.81
CA ALA A 159 -0.26 -10.74 -5.50
C ALA A 159 0.79 -10.64 -4.37
N VAL A 160 1.60 -9.58 -4.34
CA VAL A 160 2.57 -9.31 -3.26
C VAL A 160 1.82 -9.17 -1.93
N ILE A 161 0.82 -8.31 -1.88
CA ILE A 161 0.03 -8.05 -0.67
C ILE A 161 -0.73 -9.30 -0.23
N GLY A 162 -1.36 -10.01 -1.17
CA GLY A 162 -2.10 -11.24 -0.89
C GLY A 162 -1.24 -12.30 -0.21
N ARG A 163 0.01 -12.48 -0.66
CA ARG A 163 0.97 -13.42 -0.04
C ARG A 163 1.38 -13.00 1.37
N GLN A 164 1.45 -11.70 1.64
CA GLN A 164 1.88 -11.18 2.94
C GLN A 164 0.77 -11.17 3.98
N LEU A 165 -0.49 -10.97 3.55
CA LEU A 165 -1.65 -10.78 4.43
C LEU A 165 -1.75 -11.80 5.57
N PRO A 166 -1.65 -13.13 5.37
CA PRO A 166 -1.79 -14.09 6.47
C PRO A 166 -0.81 -13.85 7.62
N ALA A 167 0.47 -13.66 7.30
CA ALA A 167 1.51 -13.43 8.29
C ALA A 167 1.40 -12.02 8.91
N TRP A 168 1.00 -11.02 8.13
CA TRP A 168 0.73 -9.67 8.61
C TRP A 168 -0.39 -9.66 9.65
N ILE A 169 -1.51 -10.34 9.35
CA ILE A 169 -2.67 -10.44 10.24
C ILE A 169 -2.31 -11.19 11.53
N ALA A 170 -1.53 -12.27 11.44
CA ALA A 170 -1.07 -12.98 12.62
C ALA A 170 -0.28 -12.08 13.58
N ARG A 171 0.59 -11.21 13.03
CA ARG A 171 1.35 -10.21 13.81
C ARG A 171 0.45 -9.14 14.42
N PHE A 172 -0.49 -8.61 13.64
CA PHE A 172 -1.50 -7.68 14.14
C PHE A 172 -2.30 -8.29 15.30
N CYS A 173 -2.79 -9.51 15.16
CA CYS A 173 -3.57 -10.17 16.21
C CYS A 173 -2.75 -10.45 17.49
N ALA A 174 -1.44 -10.67 17.36
CA ALA A 174 -0.56 -10.89 18.49
C ALA A 174 -0.31 -9.61 19.31
N GLN A 175 -0.25 -8.45 18.65
CA GLN A 175 0.01 -7.15 19.27
C GLN A 175 -0.82 -6.04 18.61
N PRO A 176 -2.15 -6.02 18.80
CA PRO A 176 -3.02 -5.09 18.11
C PRO A 176 -2.85 -3.68 18.67
N GLU A 177 -2.47 -2.73 17.81
CA GLU A 177 -2.29 -1.33 18.15
C GLU A 177 -2.54 -0.44 16.92
N THR A 178 -3.10 0.75 17.15
CA THR A 178 -3.17 1.82 16.15
C THR A 178 -1.77 2.42 15.94
N LEU A 179 -1.60 3.17 14.86
CA LEU A 179 -0.37 3.91 14.59
C LEU A 179 -0.08 4.93 15.70
N GLU A 180 -1.11 5.63 16.18
CA GLU A 180 -0.98 6.56 17.31
C GLU A 180 -0.48 5.84 18.57
N GLY A 181 -1.11 4.72 18.92
CA GLY A 181 -0.68 3.87 20.04
C GLY A 181 0.77 3.40 19.90
N HIS A 182 1.15 2.96 18.69
CA HIS A 182 2.51 2.53 18.37
C HIS A 182 3.54 3.66 18.50
N MET A 183 3.27 4.83 17.94
CA MET A 183 4.14 6.01 18.04
C MET A 183 4.29 6.46 19.50
N TRP A 184 3.20 6.48 20.27
CA TRP A 184 3.26 6.77 21.71
C TRP A 184 4.17 5.79 22.44
N ARG A 185 3.99 4.48 22.17
CA ARG A 185 4.77 3.43 22.82
C ARG A 185 6.27 3.56 22.53
N LEU A 186 6.64 3.85 21.29
CA LEU A 186 8.04 3.94 20.88
C LEU A 186 8.75 5.20 21.37
N HIS A 187 8.07 6.33 21.44
CA HIS A 187 8.72 7.63 21.67
C HIS A 187 8.40 8.26 23.03
N TRP A 188 7.33 7.85 23.72
CA TRP A 188 6.85 8.50 24.95
C TRP A 188 6.62 7.54 26.13
N SER A 189 6.77 6.23 25.95
CA SER A 189 6.77 5.30 27.08
C SER A 189 8.18 5.25 27.66
N ALA A 190 8.33 5.62 28.93
CA ALA A 190 9.62 5.53 29.62
C ALA A 190 10.19 4.10 29.52
N PRO A 191 11.52 3.91 29.43
CA PRO A 191 12.10 2.58 29.58
C PRO A 191 11.65 1.99 30.91
N PRO A 192 11.43 0.67 31.03
CA PRO A 192 11.21 0.07 32.33
C PRO A 192 12.36 0.46 33.26
N ALA A 193 12.01 0.92 34.46
CA ALA A 193 12.95 1.23 35.53
C ALA A 193 13.73 -0.02 35.98
#